data_AF-G8RQ20-F1
#
_entry.id   AF-G8RQ20-F1
#
_cell.length_a   1.000
_cell.length_b   1.000
_cell.length_c   1.000
_cell.angle_alpha   90.00
_cell.angle_beta   90.00
_cell.angle_gamma   90.00
#
_symmetry.space_group_name_H-M   'P 1'
#
loop_
_entity.id
_entity.type
_entity.pdbx_description
1 polymer ?
#
loop_
_entity_poly.entity_id
_entity_poly.type
_entity_poly.pdbx_seq_one_letter_code
_entity_poly.pdbx_strand_id
1 'polypeptide(L)'
;MGFFDKAKLAAQQASQAFAPPQNDGQVHVKGAGLIDPAILGGPSTRSVAADDPIWQPINGISLQDYAELARDAQARGINNEAGMITLAQERGWDPADTKAALDGWVQRMGQSMAVGQQFRKFLGY
;
A
#
# COMPACT_ATOMS: atom_id res chain seq x y z
N MET A 1 13.14 -8.41 -10.02
CA MET A 1 12.50 -7.50 -9.04
C MET A 1 11.72 -8.36 -8.07
N GLY A 2 11.99 -8.25 -6.77
CA GLY A 2 11.25 -8.98 -5.74
C GLY A 2 9.80 -8.50 -5.64
N PHE A 3 8.94 -9.30 -5.01
CA PHE A 3 7.56 -8.91 -4.72
C PHE A 3 7.52 -7.62 -3.90
N PHE A 4 8.41 -7.53 -2.92
CA PHE A 4 8.57 -6.34 -2.10
C PHE A 4 9.12 -5.16 -2.89
N ASP A 5 9.94 -5.37 -3.92
CA ASP A 5 10.33 -4.27 -4.80
C ASP A 5 9.12 -3.73 -5.57
N LYS A 6 8.22 -4.60 -6.05
CA LYS A 6 6.98 -4.17 -6.73
C LYS A 6 6.02 -3.45 -5.78
N ALA A 7 5.81 -4.01 -4.59
CA ALA A 7 4.97 -3.40 -3.55
C ALA A 7 5.57 -2.08 -3.03
N LYS A 8 6.88 -2.05 -2.79
CA LYS A 8 7.63 -0.84 -2.40
C LYS A 8 7.61 0.19 -3.50
N LEU A 9 7.75 -0.19 -4.76
CA LEU A 9 7.71 0.73 -5.89
C LEU A 9 6.29 1.27 -6.11
N ALA A 10 5.25 0.46 -5.94
CA ALA A 10 3.87 0.94 -5.93
C ALA A 10 3.63 1.93 -4.77
N ALA A 11 4.06 1.57 -3.56
CA ALA A 11 3.97 2.45 -2.39
C ALA A 11 4.87 3.69 -2.54
N GLN A 12 6.03 3.60 -3.19
CA GLN A 12 6.95 4.70 -3.46
C GLN A 12 6.47 5.57 -4.62
N GLN A 13 5.83 5.06 -5.65
CA GLN A 13 5.22 5.88 -6.70
C GLN A 13 4.08 6.71 -6.12
N ALA A 14 3.28 6.09 -5.25
CA ALA A 14 2.29 6.80 -4.46
C ALA A 14 2.99 7.89 -3.61
N SER A 15 4.11 7.56 -2.94
CA SER A 15 4.87 8.51 -2.11
C SER A 15 5.62 9.61 -2.88
N GLN A 16 6.11 9.34 -4.09
CA GLN A 16 6.95 10.25 -4.90
C GLN A 16 6.11 11.23 -5.70
N ALA A 17 4.87 10.88 -6.06
CA ALA A 17 3.89 11.86 -6.54
C ALA A 17 3.46 12.85 -5.45
N PHE A 18 3.81 12.58 -4.18
CA PHE A 18 3.56 13.42 -3.02
C PHE A 18 4.80 13.53 -2.13
N ALA A 19 5.99 13.73 -2.72
CA ALA A 19 7.00 14.42 -1.95
C ALA A 19 6.37 15.76 -1.55
N PRO A 20 6.25 16.12 -0.25
CA PRO A 20 6.15 17.54 0.05
C PRO A 20 7.34 18.18 -0.67
N PRO A 21 7.18 19.28 -1.41
CA PRO A 21 8.36 20.02 -1.83
C PRO A 21 9.17 20.22 -0.57
N GLN A 22 10.35 19.58 -0.49
CA GLN A 22 11.33 19.88 0.53
C GLN A 22 11.53 21.38 0.39
N ASN A 23 10.97 22.13 1.34
CA ASN A 23 10.95 23.57 1.33
C ASN A 23 12.39 24.07 1.21
N ASP A 24 12.74 24.53 0.03
CA ASP A 24 13.75 25.56 -0.17
C ASP A 24 13.02 26.71 -0.87
N GLY A 25 12.50 27.65 -0.08
CA GLY A 25 11.82 28.85 -0.58
C GLY A 25 10.37 29.02 -0.13
N GLN A 26 10.23 29.68 1.02
CA GLN A 26 9.12 30.56 1.41
C GLN A 26 8.03 30.81 0.34
N VAL A 27 6.77 30.48 0.64
CA VAL A 27 5.64 31.43 0.63
C VAL A 27 4.40 30.81 1.28
N HIS A 28 4.07 31.29 2.47
CA HIS A 28 2.75 31.09 3.05
C HIS A 28 1.74 31.93 2.27
N VAL A 29 0.90 31.30 1.44
CA VAL A 29 -0.32 31.95 0.93
C VAL A 29 -1.51 31.56 1.80
N LYS A 30 -1.90 32.56 2.59
CA LYS A 30 -3.04 32.62 3.50
C LYS A 30 -4.32 32.67 2.65
N GLY A 31 -5.17 31.64 2.73
CA GLY A 31 -6.60 31.77 2.39
C GLY A 31 -7.09 31.31 1.01
N ALA A 32 -6.74 30.12 0.55
CA ALA A 32 -7.47 29.44 -0.53
C ALA A 32 -7.70 27.98 -0.14
N GLY A 33 -8.95 27.52 -0.26
CA GLY A 33 -9.41 26.20 0.19
C GLY A 33 -8.57 25.05 -0.39
N LEU A 34 -8.57 23.94 0.32
CA LEU A 34 -7.95 22.66 -0.04
C LEU A 34 -8.34 22.28 -1.49
N ILE A 35 -7.52 22.68 -2.47
CA ILE A 35 -7.70 22.26 -3.87
C ILE A 35 -7.26 20.81 -3.92
N ASP A 36 -8.24 19.92 -4.04
CA ASP A 36 -8.06 18.50 -4.24
C ASP A 36 -7.25 18.26 -5.54
N PRO A 37 -6.05 17.65 -5.48
CA PRO A 37 -5.20 17.41 -6.65
C PRO A 37 -5.81 16.46 -7.70
N ALA A 38 -6.94 15.81 -7.41
CA ALA A 38 -7.62 14.95 -8.38
C ALA A 38 -8.25 15.73 -9.54
N ILE A 39 -8.43 17.06 -9.42
CA ILE A 39 -8.91 17.92 -10.52
C ILE A 39 -7.86 18.06 -11.65
N LEU A 40 -6.57 17.83 -11.34
CA LEU A 40 -5.45 18.05 -12.26
C LEU A 40 -4.71 16.75 -12.66
N GLY A 41 -5.38 15.60 -12.57
CA GLY A 41 -4.81 14.32 -13.04
C GLY A 41 -3.65 13.77 -12.21
N GLY A 42 -3.47 14.24 -10.96
CA GLY A 42 -2.56 13.64 -9.99
C GLY A 42 -3.25 12.57 -9.13
N PRO A 43 -2.52 11.62 -8.53
CA PRO A 43 -3.11 10.63 -7.63
C PRO A 43 -3.82 11.37 -6.50
N SER A 44 -5.10 11.04 -6.30
CA SER A 44 -5.95 11.76 -5.37
C SER A 44 -5.34 11.74 -3.97
N THR A 45 -5.23 12.91 -3.33
CA THR A 45 -5.07 13.01 -1.86
C THR A 45 -6.36 12.62 -1.12
N ARG A 46 -7.27 11.89 -1.80
CA ARG A 46 -8.54 11.45 -1.25
C ARG A 46 -8.21 10.59 -0.03
N SER A 47 -8.52 11.16 1.12
CA SER A 47 -8.62 10.42 2.36
C SER A 47 -9.57 9.27 2.10
N VAL A 48 -9.04 8.06 2.05
CA VAL A 48 -9.88 6.88 1.90
C VAL A 48 -10.74 6.79 3.13
N ALA A 49 -12.06 6.81 2.95
CA ALA A 49 -12.99 6.65 4.05
C ALA A 49 -12.75 5.30 4.74
N ALA A 50 -12.97 5.21 6.06
CA ALA A 50 -12.78 3.96 6.79
C ALA A 50 -13.71 2.82 6.28
N ASP A 51 -14.84 3.18 5.66
CA ASP A 51 -15.82 2.25 5.08
C ASP A 51 -15.58 1.99 3.57
N ASP A 52 -14.51 2.55 3.00
CA ASP A 52 -14.25 2.43 1.58
C ASP A 52 -14.00 0.96 1.18
N PRO A 53 -14.55 0.49 0.06
CA PRO A 53 -14.34 -0.87 -0.43
C PRO A 53 -12.86 -1.23 -0.62
N ILE A 54 -11.96 -0.26 -0.72
CA ILE A 54 -10.52 -0.48 -0.76
C ILE A 54 -9.94 -1.09 0.53
N TRP A 55 -10.65 -1.00 1.67
CA TRP A 55 -10.28 -1.68 2.90
C TRP A 55 -10.84 -3.10 3.01
N GLN A 56 -11.75 -3.49 2.11
CA GLN A 56 -12.36 -4.82 2.19
C GLN A 56 -11.31 -5.91 2.02
N PRO A 57 -11.40 -7.01 2.79
CA PRO A 57 -10.50 -8.14 2.61
C PRO A 57 -10.60 -8.70 1.19
N ILE A 58 -9.46 -9.07 0.61
CA ILE A 58 -9.40 -9.69 -0.71
C ILE A 58 -9.29 -11.19 -0.49
N ASN A 59 -10.29 -11.96 -0.93
CA ASN A 59 -10.39 -13.41 -0.67
C ASN A 59 -10.22 -13.78 0.82
N GLY A 60 -10.78 -12.95 1.72
CA GLY A 60 -10.66 -13.15 3.17
C GLY A 60 -9.35 -12.64 3.79
N ILE A 61 -8.40 -12.15 2.99
CA ILE A 61 -7.12 -11.60 3.48
C ILE A 61 -7.25 -10.08 3.65
N SER A 62 -7.35 -9.64 4.90
CA SER A 62 -7.34 -8.23 5.28
C SER A 62 -5.97 -7.59 5.11
N LEU A 63 -5.91 -6.25 5.13
CA LEU A 63 -4.64 -5.53 5.03
C LEU A 63 -3.67 -5.87 6.17
N GLN A 64 -4.21 -6.10 7.38
CA GLN A 64 -3.45 -6.50 8.54
C GLN A 64 -2.83 -7.89 8.36
N ASP A 65 -3.63 -8.89 7.97
CA ASP A 65 -3.16 -10.23 7.62
C ASP A 65 -2.09 -10.23 6.53
N TYR A 66 -2.29 -9.43 5.48
CA TYR A 66 -1.30 -9.24 4.43
C TYR A 66 0.00 -8.62 4.98
N ALA A 67 -0.09 -7.63 5.87
CA ALA A 67 1.08 -7.02 6.50
C ALA A 67 1.81 -7.98 7.45
N GLU A 68 1.09 -8.82 8.21
CA GLU A 68 1.69 -9.85 9.04
C GLU A 68 2.39 -10.92 8.19
N LEU A 69 1.78 -11.36 7.10
CA LEU A 69 2.41 -12.27 6.14
C LEU A 69 3.68 -11.65 5.55
N ALA A 70 3.61 -10.39 5.13
CA ALA A 70 4.74 -9.64 4.60
C ALA A 70 5.87 -9.48 5.63
N ARG A 71 5.53 -9.25 6.89
CA ARG A 71 6.49 -9.16 8.00
C ARG A 71 7.17 -10.50 8.28
N ASP A 72 6.40 -11.59 8.31
CA ASP A 72 6.93 -12.94 8.50
C ASP A 72 7.87 -13.33 7.36
N ALA A 73 7.46 -13.03 6.12
CA ALA A 73 8.29 -13.21 4.93
C ALA A 73 9.59 -12.41 5.03
N GLN A 74 9.53 -11.13 5.39
CA GLN A 74 10.72 -10.30 5.57
C GLN A 74 11.64 -10.83 6.69
N ALA A 75 11.07 -11.29 7.80
CA ALA A 75 11.83 -11.88 8.91
C ALA A 75 12.57 -13.16 8.50
N ARG A 76 11.99 -13.93 7.56
CA ARG A 76 12.61 -15.14 6.98
C ARG A 76 13.49 -14.86 5.76
N GLY A 77 13.65 -13.60 5.34
CA GLY A 77 14.39 -13.23 4.13
C GLY A 77 13.68 -13.60 2.81
N ILE A 78 12.39 -13.94 2.90
CA ILE A 78 11.53 -14.26 1.77
C ILE A 78 11.03 -12.95 1.17
N ASN A 79 11.43 -12.68 -0.06
CA ASN A 79 11.09 -11.46 -0.79
C ASN A 79 10.49 -11.71 -2.18
N ASN A 80 10.16 -12.96 -2.48
CA ASN A 80 9.53 -13.40 -3.70
C ASN A 80 8.05 -13.77 -3.49
N GLU A 81 7.26 -13.68 -4.56
CA GLU A 81 5.84 -14.00 -4.52
C GLU A 81 5.61 -15.47 -4.15
N ALA A 82 6.41 -16.39 -4.71
CA ALA A 82 6.33 -17.82 -4.43
C ALA A 82 6.53 -18.13 -2.94
N GLY A 83 7.51 -17.50 -2.28
CA GLY A 83 7.75 -17.74 -0.86
C GLY A 83 6.65 -17.13 0.02
N MET A 84 6.05 -16.01 -0.36
CA MET A 84 4.87 -15.49 0.35
C MET A 84 3.65 -16.41 0.20
N ILE A 85 3.44 -16.98 -0.98
CA ILE A 85 2.39 -17.98 -1.20
C ILE A 85 2.64 -19.22 -0.35
N THR A 86 3.88 -19.72 -0.29
CA THR A 86 4.24 -20.83 0.59
C THR A 86 3.94 -20.52 2.06
N LEU A 87 4.30 -19.33 2.55
CA LEU A 87 4.00 -18.92 3.93
C LEU A 87 2.50 -18.82 4.21
N ALA A 88 1.72 -18.33 3.25
CA ALA A 88 0.28 -18.27 3.36
C ALA A 88 -0.34 -19.68 3.37
N GLN A 89 0.19 -20.60 2.57
CA GLN A 89 -0.20 -22.01 2.61
C GLN A 89 0.12 -22.65 3.96
N GLU A 90 1.25 -22.32 4.59
CA GLU A 90 1.56 -22.77 5.96
C GLU A 90 0.52 -22.29 6.99
N ARG A 91 -0.13 -21.14 6.74
CA ARG A 91 -1.23 -20.61 7.55
C ARG A 91 -2.60 -21.20 7.20
N GLY A 92 -2.68 -22.03 6.16
CA GLY A 92 -3.92 -22.65 5.67
C GLY A 92 -4.69 -21.80 4.65
N TRP A 93 -4.08 -20.76 4.07
CA TRP A 93 -4.69 -19.99 2.99
C TRP A 93 -4.45 -20.66 1.63
N ASP A 94 -5.42 -20.52 0.74
CA ASP A 94 -5.29 -21.05 -0.62
C ASP A 94 -4.24 -20.24 -1.39
N PRO A 95 -3.33 -20.89 -2.14
CA PRO A 95 -2.29 -20.19 -2.90
C PRO A 95 -2.86 -19.28 -3.99
N ALA A 96 -3.98 -19.65 -4.61
CA ALA A 96 -4.62 -18.82 -5.64
C ALA A 96 -5.26 -17.58 -5.02
N ASP A 97 -5.98 -17.76 -3.91
CA ASP A 97 -6.58 -16.66 -3.16
C ASP A 97 -5.52 -15.71 -2.60
N THR A 98 -4.44 -16.27 -2.07
CA THR A 98 -3.27 -15.51 -1.59
C THR A 98 -2.69 -14.68 -2.72
N LYS A 99 -2.39 -15.28 -3.88
CA LYS A 99 -1.83 -14.54 -5.01
C LYS A 99 -2.74 -13.39 -5.45
N ALA A 100 -4.04 -13.63 -5.52
CA ALA A 100 -5.02 -12.59 -5.87
C ALA A 100 -5.08 -11.48 -4.81
N ALA A 101 -4.95 -11.82 -3.52
CA ALA A 101 -4.83 -10.82 -2.45
C ALA A 101 -3.53 -10.03 -2.54
N LEU A 102 -2.39 -10.68 -2.79
CA LEU A 102 -1.09 -10.03 -2.97
C LEU A 102 -1.14 -9.00 -4.10
N ASP A 103 -1.66 -9.38 -5.28
CA ASP A 103 -1.75 -8.47 -6.42
C ASP A 103 -2.82 -7.40 -6.20
N GLY A 104 -3.96 -7.75 -5.62
CA GLY A 104 -5.03 -6.82 -5.28
C GLY A 104 -4.61 -5.75 -4.27
N TRP A 105 -3.87 -6.10 -3.22
CA TRP A 105 -3.33 -5.13 -2.26
C TRP A 105 -2.25 -4.23 -2.89
N VAL A 106 -1.40 -4.77 -3.77
CA VAL A 106 -0.43 -3.96 -4.55
C VAL A 106 -1.13 -2.98 -5.48
N GLN A 107 -2.19 -3.40 -6.17
CA GLN A 107 -3.03 -2.52 -6.99
C GLN A 107 -3.66 -1.41 -6.15
N ARG A 108 -4.25 -1.75 -4.99
CA ARG A 108 -4.87 -0.79 -4.08
C ARG A 108 -3.86 0.19 -3.47
N MET A 109 -2.64 -0.25 -3.16
CA MET A 109 -1.56 0.64 -2.73
C MET A 109 -1.11 1.61 -3.84
N GLY A 110 -1.16 1.19 -5.10
CA GLY A 110 -0.91 2.08 -6.25
C GLY A 110 -2.07 3.07 -6.49
N GLN A 111 -3.31 2.66 -6.22
CA GLN A 111 -4.49 3.51 -6.36
C GLN A 111 -4.70 4.46 -5.17
N SER A 112 -4.19 4.11 -3.99
CA SER A 112 -4.41 4.89 -2.78
C SER A 112 -3.24 4.93 -1.82
N MET A 113 -2.89 6.17 -1.47
CA MET A 113 -1.91 6.53 -0.47
C MET A 113 -2.25 6.06 0.94
N ALA A 114 -3.54 6.02 1.31
CA ALA A 114 -3.94 5.63 2.66
C ALA A 114 -3.64 4.15 2.92
N VAL A 115 -3.85 3.30 1.90
CA VAL A 115 -3.56 1.86 1.98
C VAL A 115 -2.07 1.61 2.17
N GLY A 116 -1.22 2.31 1.40
CA GLY A 116 0.24 2.20 1.53
C GLY A 116 0.77 2.69 2.88
N GLN A 117 0.20 3.78 3.43
CA GLN A 117 0.56 4.26 4.77
C GLN A 117 0.11 3.30 5.87
N GLN A 118 -1.11 2.77 5.77
CA GLN A 118 -1.63 1.81 6.75
C GLN A 118 -0.84 0.50 6.71
N PHE A 119 -0.46 0.02 5.53
CA PHE A 119 0.44 -1.13 5.38
C PHE A 119 1.77 -0.92 6.11
N ARG A 120 2.43 0.23 5.89
CA ARG A 120 3.69 0.58 6.58
C ARG A 120 3.52 0.64 8.10
N LYS A 121 2.40 1.20 8.57
CA LYS A 121 2.07 1.24 10.00
C LYS A 121 1.95 -0.16 10.60
N PHE A 122 1.34 -1.11 9.90
CA PHE A 122 1.28 -2.50 10.34
C PHE A 122 2.64 -3.20 10.32
N LEU A 123 3.54 -2.81 9.40
CA LEU A 123 4.92 -3.29 9.39
C LEU A 123 5.79 -2.71 10.52
N GLY A 124 5.32 -1.68 11.22
CA GLY A 124 6.03 -1.04 12.34
C GLY A 124 7.01 0.06 11.94
N TYR A 125 6.80 0.69 10.77
CA TYR A 125 7.54 1.87 10.31
C TYR A 125 6.92 3.20 10.78
#